data_AF-A0A3N9MY76-F1
#
_entry.id   AF-A0A3N9MY76-F1
#
_cell.length_a   1.000
_cell.length_b   1.000
_cell.length_c   1.000
_cell.angle_alpha   90.00
_cell.angle_beta   90.00
_cell.angle_gamma   90.00
#
_symmetry.space_group_name_H-M   'P 1'
#
loop_
_entity.id
_entity.type
_entity.pdbx_description
1 polymer ?
#
loop_
_entity_poly.entity_id
_entity_poly.type
_entity_poly.pdbx_seq_one_letter_code
_entity_poly.pdbx_strand_id
1 'polypeptide(L)'
;FWELLARYHQRFFVWNTLPFHPHLPGKYLSVRNPRWSEVKEYLPLLEELIALLKPQRIAAIGRIAERAVAAIGKQCIYIRHPSYGGVKLFREGMEKIFKE
;
A
#
# COMPACT_ATOMS: atom_id res chain seq x y z
N PHE A 1 -4.23 4.78 10.90
CA PHE A 1 -4.23 4.96 9.43
C PHE A 1 -5.33 5.94 9.04
N TRP A 2 -6.60 5.56 9.18
CA TRP A 2 -7.74 6.40 8.77
C TRP A 2 -7.87 7.73 9.52
N GLU A 3 -7.62 7.78 10.84
CA GLU A 3 -7.59 9.03 11.61
C GLU A 3 -6.70 10.11 10.97
N LEU A 4 -5.53 9.70 10.47
CA LEU A 4 -4.60 10.60 9.78
C LEU A 4 -5.14 11.02 8.41
N LEU A 5 -5.58 10.05 7.61
CA LEU A 5 -5.99 10.30 6.22
C LEU A 5 -7.33 11.01 6.09
N ALA A 6 -8.21 10.93 7.09
CA ALA A 6 -9.49 11.63 7.09
C ALA A 6 -9.33 13.14 6.84
N ARG A 7 -8.21 13.73 7.31
CA ARG A 7 -7.85 15.15 7.09
C ARG A 7 -7.60 15.51 5.62
N TYR A 8 -7.35 14.51 4.78
CA TYR A 8 -7.04 14.64 3.36
C TYR A 8 -8.10 13.95 2.47
N HIS A 9 -9.31 13.78 2.99
CA HIS A 9 -10.43 13.16 2.28
C HIS A 9 -10.57 13.69 0.83
N GLN A 10 -10.93 12.80 -0.10
CA GLN A 10 -11.00 13.02 -1.55
C GLN A 10 -9.68 13.31 -2.28
N ARG A 11 -8.54 13.43 -1.57
CA ARG A 11 -7.22 13.68 -2.18
C ARG A 11 -6.36 12.43 -2.37
N PHE A 12 -6.90 11.25 -2.08
CA PHE A 12 -6.14 9.99 -2.15
C PHE A 12 -7.02 8.82 -2.55
N PHE A 13 -6.36 7.76 -3.04
CA PHE A 13 -6.93 6.44 -3.27
C PHE A 13 -6.04 5.41 -2.56
N VAL A 14 -6.63 4.41 -1.90
CA VAL A 14 -5.88 3.35 -1.18
C VAL A 14 -6.11 2.03 -1.87
N TRP A 15 -5.03 1.27 -2.08
CA TRP A 15 -5.07 -0.05 -2.68
C TRP A 15 -4.18 -1.03 -1.91
N ASN A 16 -4.64 -2.27 -1.75
CA ASN A 16 -3.85 -3.34 -1.15
C ASN A 16 -3.17 -4.15 -2.25
N THR A 17 -1.87 -4.40 -2.09
CA THR A 17 -1.09 -5.25 -3.03
C THR A 17 -1.63 -6.68 -3.16
N LEU A 18 -2.35 -7.16 -2.14
CA LEU A 18 -3.21 -8.33 -2.19
C LEU A 18 -4.61 -7.87 -1.76
N PRO A 19 -5.63 -7.88 -2.63
CA PRO A 19 -6.97 -7.40 -2.30
C PRO A 19 -7.80 -8.37 -1.42
N PHE A 20 -7.20 -9.48 -0.97
CA PHE A 20 -7.84 -10.52 -0.17
C PHE A 20 -7.17 -10.68 1.20
N HIS A 21 -7.86 -11.35 2.13
CA HIS A 21 -7.34 -11.69 3.44
C HIS A 21 -6.44 -12.94 3.40
N PRO A 22 -5.11 -12.81 3.53
CA PRO A 22 -4.22 -13.95 3.55
C PRO A 22 -4.27 -14.67 4.91
N HIS A 23 -4.58 -15.96 4.86
CA HIS A 23 -4.73 -16.83 6.04
C HIS A 23 -3.98 -18.15 5.86
N LEU A 24 -3.69 -18.86 6.97
CA LEU A 24 -3.13 -20.20 6.93
C LEU A 24 -4.18 -21.21 6.42
N PRO A 25 -3.79 -22.23 5.64
CA PRO A 25 -4.72 -23.25 5.14
C PRO A 25 -5.57 -23.87 6.26
N GLY A 26 -6.89 -23.93 6.04
CA GLY A 26 -7.86 -24.45 7.02
C GLY A 26 -8.09 -23.55 8.25
N LYS A 27 -7.44 -22.39 8.34
CA LYS A 27 -7.57 -21.43 9.46
C LYS A 27 -7.95 -20.04 8.96
N TYR A 28 -9.18 -19.89 8.47
CA TYR A 28 -9.69 -18.67 7.82
C TYR A 28 -9.61 -17.37 8.65
N LEU A 29 -9.52 -17.47 9.98
CA LEU A 29 -9.39 -16.31 10.88
C LEU A 29 -7.94 -15.95 11.24
N SER A 30 -6.96 -16.73 10.76
CA SER A 30 -5.55 -16.45 11.00
C SER A 30 -5.03 -15.37 10.05
N VAL A 31 -4.18 -14.48 10.56
CA VAL A 31 -3.49 -13.48 9.74
C VAL A 31 -2.10 -14.00 9.38
N ARG A 32 -1.72 -13.90 8.11
CA ARG A 32 -0.31 -14.03 7.68
C ARG A 32 0.08 -12.90 6.75
N ASN A 33 1.37 -12.74 6.49
CA ASN A 33 1.81 -11.85 5.42
C ASN A 33 1.45 -12.45 4.05
N PRO A 34 1.14 -11.60 3.05
CA PRO A 34 0.96 -12.05 1.68
C PRO A 34 2.29 -12.59 1.14
N ARG A 35 2.20 -13.67 0.36
CA ARG A 35 3.35 -14.21 -0.37
C ARG A 35 3.56 -13.39 -1.63
N TRP A 36 4.80 -13.31 -2.07
CA TRP A 36 5.10 -12.58 -3.31
C TRP A 36 4.43 -13.19 -4.54
N SER A 37 4.23 -14.51 -4.58
CA SER A 37 3.47 -15.18 -5.65
C SER A 37 2.03 -14.66 -5.74
N GLU A 38 1.37 -14.48 -4.61
CA GLU A 38 0.00 -13.96 -4.54
C GLU A 38 -0.05 -12.49 -4.98
N VAL A 39 0.93 -11.68 -4.57
CA VAL A 39 0.99 -10.26 -5.01
C VAL A 39 1.22 -10.16 -6.52
N LYS A 40 2.06 -11.04 -7.10
CA LYS A 40 2.35 -11.05 -8.55
C LYS A 40 1.09 -11.17 -9.40
N GLU A 41 0.12 -11.97 -8.95
CA GLU A 41 -1.14 -12.18 -9.66
C GLU A 41 -1.96 -10.88 -9.83
N TYR A 42 -1.77 -9.90 -8.95
CA TYR A 42 -2.48 -8.61 -8.98
C TYR A 42 -1.64 -7.44 -9.50
N LEU A 43 -0.41 -7.68 -9.96
CA LEU A 43 0.41 -6.61 -10.54
C LEU A 43 -0.21 -5.99 -11.80
N PRO A 44 -0.81 -6.75 -12.75
CA PRO A 44 -1.49 -6.15 -13.90
C PRO A 44 -2.62 -5.21 -13.47
N LEU A 45 -3.40 -5.59 -12.46
CA LEU A 45 -4.47 -4.74 -11.92
C LEU A 45 -3.92 -3.47 -11.25
N LEU A 46 -2.80 -3.57 -10.53
CA LEU A 46 -2.13 -2.40 -9.97
C LEU A 46 -1.67 -1.43 -11.08
N GLU A 47 -1.12 -1.96 -12.17
CA GLU A 47 -0.70 -1.16 -13.33
C GLU A 47 -1.89 -0.45 -14.00
N GLU A 48 -2.99 -1.17 -14.23
CA GLU A 48 -4.23 -0.60 -14.76
C GLU A 48 -4.82 0.49 -13.85
N LEU A 49 -4.85 0.26 -12.54
CA LEU A 49 -5.32 1.26 -11.56
C LEU A 49 -4.47 2.53 -11.62
N ILE A 50 -3.15 2.42 -11.71
CA ILE A 50 -2.27 3.58 -11.83
C ILE A 50 -2.50 4.31 -13.15
N ALA A 51 -2.67 3.58 -14.25
CA ALA A 51 -2.95 4.16 -15.57
C ALA A 51 -4.29 4.90 -15.62
N LEU A 52 -5.31 4.37 -14.93
CA LEU A 52 -6.64 4.96 -14.83
C LEU A 52 -6.66 6.19 -13.92
N LEU A 53 -6.11 6.07 -12.71
CA LEU A 53 -6.16 7.11 -11.69
C LEU A 53 -5.17 8.25 -11.95
N LYS A 54 -4.09 7.99 -12.69
CA LYS A 54 -3.00 8.94 -12.99
C LYS A 54 -2.55 9.74 -11.76
N PRO A 55 -2.19 9.06 -10.65
CA PRO A 55 -1.86 9.75 -9.41
C PRO A 55 -0.61 10.63 -9.60
N GLN A 56 -0.62 11.83 -9.02
CA GLN A 56 0.57 12.70 -9.02
C GLN A 56 1.74 12.06 -8.26
N ARG A 57 1.44 11.27 -7.23
CA ARG A 57 2.40 10.60 -6.36
C ARG A 57 1.89 9.22 -5.97
N ILE A 58 2.80 8.25 -5.88
CA ILE A 58 2.51 6.90 -5.39
C ILE A 58 3.21 6.72 -4.06
N ALA A 59 2.44 6.50 -3.00
CA ALA A 59 2.95 6.19 -1.66
C ALA A 59 2.90 4.69 -1.41
N ALA A 60 4.07 4.05 -1.27
CA ALA A 60 4.20 2.63 -0.99
C ALA A 60 4.28 2.39 0.52
N ILE A 61 3.18 1.94 1.13
CA ILE A 61 3.10 1.72 2.58
C ILE A 61 3.63 0.32 2.91
N GLY A 62 4.88 0.24 3.34
CA GLY A 62 5.59 -1.00 3.65
C GLY A 62 6.31 -1.63 2.45
N ARG A 63 7.24 -2.55 2.75
CA ARG A 63 8.17 -3.13 1.76
C ARG A 63 7.48 -3.94 0.66
N ILE A 64 6.34 -4.55 0.97
CA ILE A 64 5.57 -5.33 -0.01
C ILE A 64 4.96 -4.40 -1.07
N ALA A 65 4.42 -3.25 -0.66
CA ALA A 65 3.94 -2.21 -1.56
C ALA A 65 5.06 -1.64 -2.42
N GLU A 66 6.20 -1.32 -1.82
CA GLU A 66 7.38 -0.80 -2.54
C GLU A 66 7.84 -1.80 -3.62
N ARG A 67 7.95 -3.08 -3.28
CA ARG A 67 8.31 -4.13 -4.22
C ARG A 67 7.28 -4.30 -5.34
N ALA A 68 5.98 -4.20 -5.04
CA ALA A 68 4.92 -4.32 -6.04
C ALA A 68 4.98 -3.17 -7.07
N VAL A 69 5.15 -1.93 -6.61
CA VAL A 69 5.25 -0.77 -7.51
C VAL A 69 6.54 -0.83 -8.34
N ALA A 70 7.66 -1.22 -7.74
CA ALA A 70 8.92 -1.41 -8.45
C ALA A 70 8.82 -2.53 -9.52
N ALA A 71 8.08 -3.61 -9.25
CA ALA A 71 7.91 -4.73 -10.18
C ALA A 71 7.16 -4.36 -11.47
N ILE A 72 6.34 -3.30 -11.44
CA ILE A 72 5.67 -2.74 -12.63
C ILE A 72 6.42 -1.50 -13.19
N GLY A 73 7.69 -1.31 -12.82
CA GLY A 73 8.55 -0.25 -13.35
C GLY A 73 8.12 1.17 -12.97
N LYS A 74 7.30 1.34 -11.93
CA LYS A 74 6.88 2.66 -11.44
C LYS A 74 7.72 3.09 -10.25
N GLN A 75 7.83 4.40 -10.06
CA GLN A 75 8.47 4.98 -8.87
C GLN A 75 7.42 5.21 -7.78
N CYS A 76 7.84 5.05 -6.52
CA CYS A 76 7.03 5.37 -5.36
C CYS A 76 7.88 5.95 -4.24
N ILE A 77 7.20 6.65 -3.34
CA ILE A 77 7.76 7.10 -2.07
C ILE A 77 7.47 6.03 -1.03
N TYR A 78 8.52 5.44 -0.47
CA TYR A 78 8.38 4.46 0.61
C TYR A 78 7.90 5.13 1.89
N ILE A 79 6.84 4.57 2.49
CA ILE A 79 6.29 4.97 3.78
C ILE A 79 6.35 3.76 4.72
N ARG A 80 6.86 3.95 5.94
CA ARG A 80 6.87 2.90 6.95
C ARG A 80 5.43 2.47 7.26
N HIS A 81 5.17 1.16 7.24
CA HIS A 81 3.86 0.61 7.61
C HIS A 81 3.53 0.92 9.08
N PRO A 82 2.28 1.31 9.45
CA PRO A 82 1.93 1.72 10.81
C PRO A 82 1.99 0.58 11.85
N SER A 83 1.91 -0.68 11.43
CA SER A 83 2.03 -1.85 12.33
C SER A 83 3.40 -1.96 13.00
N TYR A 84 3.48 -2.78 14.06
CA TYR A 84 4.72 -3.07 14.81
C TYR A 84 5.45 -1.79 15.27
N GLY A 85 4.73 -0.86 15.88
CA GLY A 85 5.28 0.42 16.37
C GLY A 85 5.60 1.45 15.28
N GLY A 86 5.26 1.20 14.02
CA GLY A 86 5.57 2.08 12.89
C GLY A 86 4.73 3.35 12.78
N VAL A 87 3.78 3.60 13.70
CA VAL A 87 2.79 4.69 13.61
C VAL A 87 3.42 6.07 13.48
N LYS A 88 4.49 6.36 14.25
CA LYS A 88 5.17 7.67 14.20
C LYS A 88 5.75 7.94 12.81
N LEU A 89 6.55 7.00 12.30
CA LEU A 89 7.19 7.11 10.97
C LEU A 89 6.16 7.08 9.83
N PHE A 90 5.08 6.32 9.97
CA PHE A 90 3.95 6.36 9.04
C PHE A 90 3.36 7.78 8.97
N ARG A 91 3.09 8.40 10.12
CA ARG A 91 2.51 9.75 10.21
C ARG A 91 3.42 10.79 9.57
N GLU A 92 4.70 10.79 9.94
CA GLU A 92 5.71 11.70 9.38
C GLU A 92 5.83 11.53 7.86
N GLY A 93 5.85 10.29 7.36
CA GLY A 93 5.91 10.01 5.93
C GLY A 93 4.69 10.53 5.18
N MET A 94 3.48 10.22 5.65
CA MET A 94 2.24 10.66 5.00
C MET A 94 2.07 12.18 5.05
N GLU A 95 2.47 12.85 6.13
CA GLU A 95 2.39 14.31 6.21
C GLU A 95 3.30 14.99 5.17
N LYS A 96 4.46 14.42 4.85
CA LYS A 96 5.30 14.91 3.74
C LYS A 96 4.61 14.78 2.39
N ILE A 97 3.94 13.64 2.14
CA ILE A 97 3.17 13.41 0.91
C ILE A 97 2.09 14.47 0.67
N PHE A 98 1.48 15.04 1.70
CA PHE A 98 0.38 16.00 1.52
C PHE A 98 0.77 17.47 1.69
N LYS A 99 1.96 17.77 2.24
CA LYS A 99 2.48 19.13 2.43
C LYS A 99 3.19 19.69 1.19
N GLU A 100 3.86 18.82 0.45
CA GLU A 100 4.43 19.12 -0.87
C GLU A 100 3.32 19.11 -1.95
#